data_AF-A0A832XP42-F1
#
_entry.id   AF-A0A832XP42-F1
#
_cell.length_a   1.000
_cell.length_b   1.000
_cell.length_c   1.000
_cell.angle_alpha   90.00
_cell.angle_beta   90.00
_cell.angle_gamma   90.00
#
_symmetry.space_group_name_H-M   'P 1'
#
loop_
_entity.id
_entity.type
_entity.pdbx_description
1 polymer ?
#
loop_
_entity_poly.entity_id
_entity_poly.type
_entity_poly.pdbx_seq_one_letter_code
_entity_poly.pdbx_strand_id
1 'polypeptide(L)' 'DTPHLVSVDELASWLERGSPPSPRKMAEVLIEQGHSAAVAHYAEPAFRTDAPWSEVLAAYDEVSN' A
#
# COMPACT_ATOMS: atom_id res chain seq x y z
N ASP A 1 -2.88 3.34 17.90
CA ASP A 1 -3.40 2.78 16.65
C ASP A 1 -2.67 1.51 16.28
N THR A 2 -3.41 0.57 15.69
CA THR A 2 -2.83 -0.65 15.13
C THR A 2 -2.66 -0.44 13.63
N PRO A 3 -1.42 -0.42 13.10
CA PRO A 3 -1.19 -0.16 11.69
C PRO A 3 -1.86 -1.24 10.82
N HIS A 4 -2.52 -0.80 9.74
CA HIS A 4 -3.16 -1.66 8.74
C HIS A 4 -2.09 -2.53 8.06
N LEU A 5 -2.39 -3.80 7.81
CA LEU A 5 -1.58 -4.67 6.94
C LEU A 5 -2.34 -4.82 5.62
N VAL A 6 -1.71 -4.40 4.52
CA VAL A 6 -2.33 -4.40 3.19
C VAL A 6 -1.53 -5.30 2.26
N SER A 7 -2.16 -6.36 1.76
CA SER A 7 -1.65 -7.20 0.67
C SER A 7 -1.82 -6.45 -0.65
N VAL A 8 -0.76 -6.35 -1.46
CA VAL A 8 -0.85 -5.63 -2.74
C VAL A 8 -1.64 -6.40 -3.80
N ASP A 9 -1.70 -7.73 -3.69
CA ASP A 9 -2.47 -8.59 -4.61
C ASP A 9 -3.96 -8.45 -4.34
N GLU A 10 -4.36 -8.51 -3.06
CA GLU A 10 -5.75 -8.25 -2.66
C GLU A 10 -6.17 -6.81 -2.96
N LEU A 11 -5.28 -5.85 -2.73
CA LEU A 11 -5.54 -4.45 -3.07
C LEU A 11 -5.81 -4.26 -4.56
N ALA A 12 -4.98 -4.86 -5.44
CA ALA A 12 -5.20 -4.82 -6.87
C ALA A 12 -6.51 -5.52 -7.28
N SER A 13 -6.80 -6.68 -6.68
CA SER A 13 -8.05 -7.42 -6.90
C SER A 13 -9.28 -6.60 -6.52
N TRP A 14 -9.29 -5.94 -5.37
CA TRP A 14 -10.43 -5.12 -4.91
C TRP A 14 -10.66 -3.90 -5.77
N LEU A 15 -9.59 -3.33 -6.34
CA LEU A 15 -9.68 -2.19 -7.23
C LEU A 15 -9.99 -2.59 -8.68
N GLU A 16 -10.11 -3.89 -8.96
CA GLU A 16 -10.27 -4.44 -10.31
C GLU A 16 -9.19 -3.92 -11.27
N ARG A 17 -8.00 -3.69 -10.75
CA ARG A 17 -6.82 -3.24 -11.50
C ARG A 17 -5.88 -4.41 -11.73
N GLY A 18 -5.15 -4.36 -12.84
CA GLY A 18 -4.32 -5.47 -13.33
C GLY A 18 -3.17 -5.85 -12.40
N SER A 19 -1.93 -5.53 -12.78
CA SER A 19 -0.77 -5.93 -11.99
C SER A 19 -0.74 -5.22 -10.63
N PRO A 20 -0.38 -5.94 -9.54
CA PRO A 20 -0.27 -5.36 -8.21
C PRO A 20 0.86 -4.31 -8.13
N PRO A 21 0.70 -3.25 -7.32
CA PRO A 21 1.73 -2.24 -7.11
C PRO A 21 2.89 -2.82 -6.30
N SER A 22 4.05 -2.19 -6.39
CA SER A 22 5.20 -2.57 -5.55
C SER A 22 4.93 -2.19 -4.08
N PRO A 23 5.00 -3.14 -3.11
CA PRO A 23 4.84 -2.81 -1.70
C PRO A 23 5.86 -1.79 -1.20
N ARG A 24 7.08 -1.82 -1.76
CA ARG A 24 8.13 -0.83 -1.45
C ARG A 24 7.72 0.56 -1.90
N LYS A 25 7.30 0.72 -3.16
CA LYS A 25 6.87 2.02 -3.67
C LYS A 25 5.65 2.56 -2.93
N MET A 26 4.69 1.70 -2.59
CA MET A 26 3.54 2.07 -1.76
C MET A 26 3.99 2.66 -0.42
N ALA A 27 4.91 1.98 0.28
CA ALA A 27 5.44 2.46 1.56
C ALA A 27 6.22 3.78 1.40
N GLU A 28 7.02 3.92 0.33
CA GLU A 28 7.78 5.14 0.04
C GLU A 28 6.84 6.35 -0.15
N VAL A 29 5.83 6.24 -1.01
CA VAL A 29 4.85 7.32 -1.26
C VAL A 29 4.11 7.71 0.03
N LEU A 30 3.66 6.72 0.82
CA LEU A 30 2.96 7.00 2.08
C LEU A 30 3.87 7.70 3.10
N ILE A 31 5.15 7.35 3.16
CA ILE A 31 6.15 8.05 4.00
C ILE A 31 6.31 9.49 3.53
N GLU A 32 6.40 9.72 2.22
CA GLU A 32 6.51 11.07 1.65
C GLU A 32 5.27 11.94 1.94
N GLN A 33 4.10 11.31 2.08
CA GLN A 33 2.84 11.94 2.50
C GLN A 33 2.74 12.18 4.03
N GLY A 34 3.74 11.74 4.81
CA GLY A 34 3.81 11.96 6.26
C GLY A 34 3.18 10.84 7.10
N HIS A 35 2.87 9.70 6.49
CA HIS A 35 2.34 8.53 7.19
C HIS A 35 3.46 7.58 7.65
N SER A 36 3.20 6.84 8.73
CA SER A 36 4.06 5.71 9.09
C SER A 36 3.77 4.57 8.13
N ALA A 37 4.77 4.13 7.35
CA ALA A 37 4.63 2.96 6.50
C ALA A 37 5.92 2.14 6.42
N ALA A 38 5.78 0.85 6.13
CA ALA A 38 6.91 -0.05 5.92
C ALA A 38 6.51 -1.28 5.10
N VAL A 39 7.46 -1.88 4.37
CA VAL A 39 7.25 -3.20 3.77
C VAL A 39 7.05 -4.24 4.88
N ALA A 40 6.07 -5.11 4.71
CA ALA A 40 5.78 -6.18 5.63
C ALA A 40 6.45 -7.48 5.18
N HIS A 41 7.16 -8.15 6.09
CA HIS A 41 7.61 -9.52 5.89
C HIS A 41 6.49 -10.48 6.29
N TYR A 42 5.45 -10.56 5.44
CA TYR A 42 4.35 -11.50 5.54
C TYR A 42 4.44 -12.52 4.39
N ALA A 43 3.65 -13.60 4.44
CA ALA A 43 3.73 -14.68 3.45
C ALA A 43 3.51 -14.20 2.01
N GLU A 44 2.70 -13.16 1.83
CA GLU A 44 2.45 -12.48 0.56
C GLU A 44 3.06 -11.06 0.54
N PRO A 45 3.37 -10.49 -0.64
CA PRO A 45 3.85 -9.12 -0.76
C PRO A 45 2.85 -8.13 -0.13
N ALA A 46 3.31 -7.39 0.88
CA ALA A 46 2.45 -6.51 1.66
C ALA A 46 3.21 -5.33 2.25
N PHE A 47 2.48 -4.31 2.67
CA PHE A 47 3.01 -3.20 3.46
C PHE A 47 2.11 -2.93 4.68
N ARG A 48 2.67 -2.27 5.68
CA ARG A 48 1.92 -1.74 6.82
C ARG A 48 1.85 -0.23 6.76
N THR A 49 0.75 0.36 7.20
CA THR A 49 0.63 1.80 7.33
C THR A 49 -0.40 2.24 8.37
N ASP A 50 -0.22 3.44 8.94
CA ASP A 50 -1.27 4.15 9.69
C ASP A 50 -2.13 5.07 8.81
N ALA A 51 -1.83 5.15 7.51
CA ALA A 51 -2.57 5.97 6.57
C ALA A 51 -4.03 5.51 6.47
N PRO A 52 -4.99 6.45 6.38
CA PRO A 52 -6.37 6.10 6.12
C PRO A 52 -6.51 5.51 4.71
N TRP A 53 -7.57 4.74 4.49
CA TRP A 53 -7.79 4.02 3.23
C TRP A 53 -7.75 4.94 1.99
N SER A 54 -8.25 6.18 2.10
CA SER A 54 -8.21 7.16 0.99
C SER A 54 -6.80 7.47 0.51
N GLU A 55 -5.82 7.58 1.41
CA GLU A 55 -4.42 7.85 1.07
C GLU A 55 -3.75 6.60 0.51
N VAL A 56 -4.13 5.40 0.97
CA VAL A 56 -3.71 4.14 0.35
C VAL A 56 -4.15 4.06 -1.11
N LEU A 57 -5.38 4.49 -1.42
CA LEU A 57 -5.87 4.54 -2.81
C LEU A 57 -5.13 5.59 -3.66
N ALA A 58 -4.86 6.77 -3.10
CA ALA A 58 -4.09 7.80 -3.78
C ALA A 58 -2.66 7.33 -4.10
N ALA A 59 -1.99 6.70 -3.13
CA ALA A 59 -0.67 6.11 -3.33
C ALA A 59 -0.69 4.98 -4.37
N TYR A 60 -1.75 4.16 -4.41
CA TYR A 60 -1.93 3.13 -5.44
C TYR A 60 -1.94 3.73 -6.84
N ASP A 61 -2.73 4.80 -7.03
CA ASP A 61 -2.87 5.49 -8.31
C ASP A 61 -1.54 6.10 -8.77
N GLU A 62 -0.77 6.67 -7.85
CA GLU A 62 0.55 7.24 -8.13
C GLU A 62 1.57 6.17 -8.53
N VAL A 63 1.61 5.03 -7.82
CA VAL A 63 2.57 3.95 -8.10
C VAL A 63 2.27 3.22 -9.41
N SER A 64 1.00 3.20 -9.84
CA SER A 64 0.53 2.45 -11.01
C SER A 64 0.59 3.22 -12.33
N ASN A 65 0.95 4.51 -12.28
CA ASN A 65 1.08 5.40 -13.44
C ASN A 65 2.52 5.40 -13.98
#